data_AF-A0A969IMN5-F1
#
_entry.id   AF-A0A969IMN5-F1
#
_cell.length_a   1.000
_cell.length_b   1.000
_cell.length_c   1.000
_cell.angle_alpha   90.00
_cell.angle_beta   90.00
_cell.angle_gamma   90.00
#
_symmetry.space_group_name_H-M   'P 1'
#
loop_
_entity.id
_entity.type
_entity.pdbx_description
1 polymer ?
#
loop_
_entity_poly.entity_id
_entity_poly.type
_entity_poly.pdbx_seq_one_letter_code
_entity_poly.pdbx_strand_id
1 'polypeptide(L)'
;MRLSLRSLTLCGMAVFLLVVLVPFWWIASMSFKTYEQIQFATSIYVPNPFTWENYTGLWTETRFPIWLRNSLVTALVVTATTTVIASLGGYAVARLRFPGRESAASLILILYLIPPALLFIPLYRVLAELGATNNLSSLFLSYPTFTVPFCTWLLIGFFKALPDELEEAALIDGPAG
;
A
#
# COMPACT_ATOMS: atom_id res chain seq x y z
N MET A 1 -5.75 -40.54 14.95
CA MET A 1 -4.81 -39.95 13.97
C MET A 1 -5.10 -38.49 13.62
N ARG A 2 -6.34 -38.10 13.24
CA ARG A 2 -6.68 -36.69 12.88
C ARG A 2 -6.51 -35.64 13.98
N LEU A 3 -6.71 -36.01 15.26
CA LEU A 3 -6.52 -35.12 16.41
C LEU A 3 -5.04 -34.76 16.66
N SER A 4 -4.13 -35.72 16.52
CA SER A 4 -2.68 -35.49 16.68
C SER A 4 -2.12 -34.56 15.60
N LEU A 5 -2.59 -34.71 14.35
CA LEU A 5 -2.20 -33.85 13.25
C LEU A 5 -2.64 -32.39 13.47
N ARG A 6 -3.86 -32.17 13.98
CA ARG A 6 -4.38 -30.83 14.32
C ARG A 6 -3.57 -30.17 15.43
N SER A 7 -3.23 -30.90 16.49
CA SER A 7 -2.42 -30.37 17.58
C SER A 7 -1.00 -30.01 17.10
N LEU A 8 -0.42 -30.82 16.22
CA LEU A 8 0.88 -30.52 15.62
C LEU A 8 0.82 -29.27 14.73
N THR A 9 -0.22 -29.11 13.91
CA THR A 9 -0.39 -27.90 13.09
C THR A 9 -0.60 -26.66 13.96
N LEU A 10 -1.39 -26.76 15.03
CA LEU A 10 -1.61 -25.63 15.96
C LEU A 10 -0.32 -25.23 16.67
N CYS A 11 0.47 -26.21 17.12
CA CYS A 11 1.76 -25.96 17.74
C CYS A 11 2.73 -25.30 16.75
N GLY A 12 2.78 -25.79 15.50
CA GLY A 12 3.55 -25.18 14.43
C GLY A 12 3.13 -23.74 14.12
N MET A 13 1.81 -23.47 14.06
CA MET A 13 1.28 -22.11 13.88
C MET A 13 1.63 -21.20 15.06
N ALA A 14 1.59 -21.70 16.29
CA ALA A 14 1.95 -20.93 17.48
C ALA A 14 3.44 -20.56 17.48
N VAL A 15 4.32 -21.51 17.16
CA VAL A 15 5.77 -21.24 17.03
C VAL A 15 6.04 -20.24 15.92
N PHE A 16 5.40 -20.40 14.76
CA PHE A 16 5.51 -19.46 13.65
C PHE A 16 5.07 -18.04 14.06
N LEU A 17 3.93 -17.92 14.73
CA LEU A 17 3.44 -16.66 15.25
C LEU A 17 4.43 -16.01 16.22
N LEU A 18 5.01 -16.78 17.14
CA LEU A 18 6.02 -16.28 18.07
C LEU A 18 7.23 -15.72 17.33
N VAL A 19 7.76 -16.45 16.35
CA VAL A 19 8.90 -16.00 15.53
C VAL A 19 8.58 -14.71 14.78
N VAL A 20 7.38 -14.61 14.20
CA VAL A 20 6.91 -13.39 13.50
C VAL A 20 6.79 -12.21 14.46
N LEU A 21 6.37 -12.42 15.72
CA LEU A 21 6.15 -11.36 16.69
C LEU A 21 7.44 -10.83 17.34
N VAL A 22 8.54 -11.59 17.35
CA VAL A 22 9.82 -11.16 17.94
C VAL A 22 10.30 -9.78 17.43
N PRO A 23 10.39 -9.50 16.11
CA PRO A 23 10.84 -8.19 15.63
C PRO A 23 9.87 -7.05 16.00
N PHE A 24 8.56 -7.31 16.06
CA PHE A 24 7.59 -6.30 16.50
C PHE A 24 7.72 -5.99 17.99
N TRP A 25 7.93 -7.03 18.81
CA TRP A 25 8.26 -6.87 20.21
C TRP A 25 9.53 -6.06 20.39
N TRP A 26 10.56 -6.32 19.59
CA TRP A 26 11.82 -5.58 19.64
C TRP A 26 11.61 -4.07 19.36
N ILE A 27 10.89 -3.73 18.29
CA ILE A 27 10.59 -2.34 17.93
C ILE A 27 9.78 -1.64 19.04
N ALA A 28 8.76 -2.33 19.58
CA ALA A 28 7.94 -1.80 20.66
C ALA A 28 8.75 -1.63 21.96
N SER A 29 9.58 -2.58 22.33
CA SER A 29 10.46 -2.49 23.50
C SER A 29 11.40 -1.30 23.38
N MET A 30 12.03 -1.11 22.22
CA MET A 30 12.96 -0.01 21.96
C MET A 30 12.28 1.37 21.99
N SER A 31 11.02 1.49 21.56
CA SER A 31 10.33 2.79 21.57
C SER A 31 10.04 3.31 22.98
N PHE A 32 10.04 2.44 23.99
CA PHE A 32 9.86 2.80 25.41
C PHE A 32 11.16 2.90 26.22
N LYS A 33 12.32 2.82 25.56
CA LYS A 33 13.63 2.93 26.20
C LYS A 33 14.19 4.35 26.19
N THR A 34 14.96 4.72 27.21
CA THR A 34 15.76 5.94 27.22
C THR A 34 16.91 5.84 26.22
N TYR A 35 17.46 7.00 25.83
CA TYR A 35 18.63 7.05 24.95
C TYR A 35 19.82 6.23 25.49
N GLU A 36 20.08 6.29 26.80
CA GLU A 36 21.16 5.52 27.43
C GLU A 36 20.95 4.00 27.33
N GLN A 37 19.73 3.52 27.51
CA GLN A 37 19.43 2.09 27.36
C GLN A 37 19.68 1.59 25.94
N ILE A 38 19.38 2.42 24.95
CA ILE A 38 19.61 2.13 23.54
C ILE A 38 21.11 2.16 23.23
N GLN A 39 21.82 3.20 23.66
CA GLN A 39 23.22 3.41 23.36
C GLN A 39 24.13 2.37 24.02
N PHE A 40 23.88 2.04 25.29
CA PHE A 40 24.72 1.12 26.08
C PHE A 40 24.16 -0.31 26.13
N ALA A 41 23.10 -0.58 25.38
CA ALA A 41 22.41 -1.89 25.33
C ALA A 41 22.04 -2.43 26.72
N THR A 42 21.70 -1.55 27.67
CA THR A 42 21.19 -1.98 28.99
C THR A 42 19.71 -2.34 28.88
N SER A 43 19.27 -3.31 29.67
CA SER A 43 17.87 -3.80 29.64
C SER A 43 17.42 -4.21 28.22
N ILE A 44 18.13 -5.19 27.64
CA ILE A 44 18.05 -5.57 26.21
C ILE A 44 16.63 -5.94 25.75
N TYR A 45 15.91 -6.77 26.50
CA TYR A 45 14.63 -7.31 26.05
C TYR A 45 13.41 -6.48 26.47
N VAL A 46 13.48 -5.87 27.66
CA VAL A 46 12.36 -5.16 28.29
C VAL A 46 12.89 -3.82 28.81
N PRO A 47 12.24 -2.68 28.53
CA PRO A 47 12.66 -1.39 29.04
C PRO A 47 12.61 -1.35 30.57
N ASN A 48 13.71 -0.95 31.20
CA ASN A 48 13.80 -0.71 32.64
C ASN A 48 14.85 0.37 32.96
N PRO A 49 14.44 1.62 33.26
CA PRO A 49 13.06 2.07 33.42
C PRO A 49 12.28 2.11 32.09
N PHE A 50 10.95 2.10 32.19
CA PHE A 50 10.02 2.34 31.10
C PHE A 50 9.76 3.84 30.96
N THR A 51 9.76 4.38 29.74
CA THR A 51 9.53 5.82 29.49
C THR A 51 8.66 6.09 28.26
N TRP A 52 7.98 7.24 28.27
CA TRP A 52 7.24 7.79 27.11
C TRP A 52 8.01 8.91 26.39
N GLU A 53 9.23 9.20 26.81
CA GLU A 53 10.03 10.34 26.36
C GLU A 53 10.21 10.38 24.83
N ASN A 54 10.48 9.23 24.20
CA ASN A 54 10.61 9.18 22.74
C ASN A 54 9.31 9.59 22.03
N TYR A 55 8.15 9.23 22.59
CA TYR A 55 6.86 9.62 22.02
C TYR A 55 6.60 11.10 22.22
N THR A 56 6.82 11.64 23.43
CA THR A 56 6.65 13.07 23.67
C THR A 56 7.58 13.89 22.79
N GLY A 57 8.87 13.54 22.74
CA GLY A 57 9.87 14.21 21.90
C GLY A 57 9.52 14.13 20.42
N LEU A 58 8.98 13.00 19.93
CA LEU A 58 8.51 12.87 18.56
C LEU A 58 7.42 13.91 18.21
N TRP A 59 6.47 14.18 19.12
CA TRP A 59 5.41 15.17 18.89
C TRP A 59 5.83 16.62 19.14
N THR A 60 6.74 16.89 20.08
CA THR A 60 7.09 18.26 20.51
C THR A 60 8.41 18.78 19.95
N GLU A 61 9.35 17.89 19.63
CA GLU A 61 10.73 18.25 19.27
C GLU A 61 11.07 17.92 17.82
N THR A 62 10.18 17.25 17.08
CA THR A 62 10.41 16.88 15.68
C THR A 62 9.31 17.38 14.74
N ARG A 63 9.56 17.28 13.44
CA ARG A 63 8.57 17.57 12.38
C ARG A 63 7.62 16.41 12.11
N PHE A 64 7.59 15.38 12.97
CA PHE A 64 6.76 14.20 12.80
C PHE A 64 5.29 14.50 12.52
N PRO A 65 4.60 15.44 13.20
CA PRO A 65 3.20 15.73 12.89
C PRO A 65 2.99 16.17 11.44
N ILE A 66 3.94 16.92 10.89
CA ILE A 66 3.93 17.38 9.50
C ILE A 66 4.18 16.19 8.56
N TRP A 67 5.15 15.34 8.86
CA TRP A 67 5.44 14.16 8.04
C TRP A 67 4.26 13.17 8.04
N LEU A 68 3.65 12.93 9.20
CA LEU A 68 2.47 12.08 9.32
C LEU A 68 1.31 12.63 8.51
N ARG A 69 1.03 13.94 8.61
CA ARG A 69 0.01 14.60 7.81
C ARG A 69 0.30 14.48 6.31
N ASN A 70 1.54 14.75 5.89
CA ASN A 70 1.95 14.69 4.50
C ASN A 70 1.78 13.28 3.92
N SER A 71 2.17 12.24 4.68
CA SER A 71 1.98 10.84 4.29
C SER A 71 0.50 10.46 4.22
N LEU A 72 -0.30 10.88 5.19
CA LEU A 72 -1.75 10.60 5.20
C LEU A 72 -2.46 11.27 4.02
N VAL A 73 -2.17 12.56 3.77
CA VAL A 73 -2.75 13.30 2.63
C VAL A 73 -2.33 12.65 1.31
N THR A 74 -1.04 12.32 1.16
CA THR A 74 -0.54 11.64 -0.04
C THR A 74 -1.22 10.29 -0.25
N ALA A 75 -1.32 9.46 0.79
CA ALA A 75 -1.97 8.17 0.71
C ALA A 75 -3.44 8.32 0.29
N LEU A 76 -4.20 9.21 0.93
CA LEU A 76 -5.62 9.42 0.60
C LEU A 76 -5.82 9.90 -0.83
N VAL A 77 -5.07 10.92 -1.25
CA VAL A 77 -5.19 11.50 -2.60
C VAL A 77 -4.80 10.48 -3.65
N VAL A 78 -3.67 9.80 -3.48
CA VAL A 78 -3.19 8.79 -4.44
C VAL A 78 -4.12 7.60 -4.50
N THR A 79 -4.61 7.09 -3.36
CA THR A 79 -5.57 6.00 -3.35
C THR A 79 -6.86 6.41 -4.06
N ALA A 80 -7.43 7.58 -3.74
CA ALA A 80 -8.66 8.04 -4.37
C ALA A 80 -8.51 8.19 -5.89
N THR A 81 -7.46 8.88 -6.36
CA THR A 81 -7.22 9.07 -7.80
C THR A 81 -6.92 7.75 -8.51
N THR A 82 -6.10 6.88 -7.90
CA THR A 82 -5.79 5.56 -8.45
C THR A 82 -7.04 4.72 -8.57
N THR A 83 -7.86 4.64 -7.51
CA THR A 83 -9.08 3.83 -7.50
C THR A 83 -10.05 4.30 -8.57
N VAL A 84 -10.26 5.61 -8.72
CA VAL A 84 -11.14 6.15 -9.77
C VAL A 84 -10.63 5.76 -11.16
N ILE A 85 -9.36 6.06 -11.46
CA ILE A 85 -8.78 5.81 -12.79
C ILE A 85 -8.75 4.30 -13.09
N ALA A 86 -8.31 3.49 -12.13
CA ALA A 86 -8.19 2.05 -12.27
C ALA A 86 -9.55 1.36 -12.38
N SER A 87 -10.58 1.84 -11.68
CA SER A 87 -11.94 1.29 -11.80
C SER A 87 -12.51 1.57 -13.19
N LEU A 88 -12.36 2.79 -13.70
CA LEU A 88 -12.80 3.14 -15.05
C LEU A 88 -12.06 2.34 -16.12
N GLY A 89 -10.72 2.31 -16.05
CA GLY A 89 -9.89 1.58 -17.01
C GLY A 89 -10.13 0.06 -16.92
N GLY A 90 -10.23 -0.47 -15.70
CA GLY A 90 -10.43 -1.89 -15.45
C GLY A 90 -11.78 -2.36 -15.96
N TYR A 91 -12.85 -1.60 -15.68
CA TYR A 91 -14.18 -1.88 -16.18
C TYR A 91 -14.23 -1.79 -17.71
N ALA A 92 -13.66 -0.73 -18.30
CA ALA A 92 -13.63 -0.55 -19.75
C ALA A 92 -12.97 -1.76 -20.44
N VAL A 93 -11.81 -2.19 -19.96
CA VAL A 93 -11.07 -3.33 -20.52
C VAL A 93 -11.71 -4.67 -20.17
N ALA A 94 -12.50 -4.78 -19.09
CA ALA A 94 -13.15 -6.04 -18.70
C ALA A 94 -14.54 -6.24 -19.33
N ARG A 95 -15.30 -5.18 -19.60
CA ARG A 95 -16.70 -5.30 -20.03
C ARG A 95 -16.97 -4.72 -21.42
N LEU A 96 -16.36 -3.60 -21.77
CA LEU A 96 -16.63 -2.95 -23.06
C LEU A 96 -15.98 -3.73 -24.22
N ARG A 97 -16.61 -3.67 -25.40
CA ARG A 97 -16.10 -4.28 -26.64
C ARG A 97 -15.54 -3.18 -27.53
N PHE A 98 -14.21 -3.06 -27.60
CA PHE A 98 -13.52 -2.09 -28.45
C PHE A 98 -12.28 -2.72 -29.10
N PRO A 99 -11.84 -2.24 -30.27
CA PRO A 99 -10.67 -2.78 -30.95
C PRO A 99 -9.40 -2.55 -30.12
N GLY A 100 -8.56 -3.58 -29.98
CA GLY A 100 -7.29 -3.51 -29.24
C GLY A 100 -7.38 -3.75 -27.71
N ARG A 101 -8.55 -4.15 -27.20
CA ARG A 101 -8.79 -4.43 -25.77
C ARG A 101 -7.78 -5.38 -25.12
N GLU A 102 -7.48 -6.51 -25.75
CA GLU A 102 -6.53 -7.49 -25.20
C GLU A 102 -5.08 -6.98 -25.24
N SER A 103 -4.73 -6.19 -26.26
CA SER A 103 -3.45 -5.48 -26.34
C SER A 103 -3.33 -4.43 -25.23
N ALA A 104 -4.41 -3.69 -24.93
CA ALA A 104 -4.44 -2.72 -23.84
C ALA A 104 -4.23 -3.41 -22.47
N ALA A 105 -4.92 -4.53 -22.22
CA ALA A 105 -4.73 -5.33 -21.00
C ALA A 105 -3.26 -5.80 -20.85
N SER A 106 -2.67 -6.27 -21.95
CA SER A 106 -1.28 -6.73 -21.99
C SER A 106 -0.29 -5.58 -21.78
N LEU A 107 -0.55 -4.42 -22.38
CA LEU A 107 0.29 -3.22 -22.23
C LEU A 107 0.27 -2.72 -20.78
N ILE A 108 -0.88 -2.68 -20.13
CA ILE A 108 -1.01 -2.29 -18.73
C ILE A 108 -0.15 -3.20 -17.84
N LEU A 109 -0.16 -4.52 -18.09
CA LEU A 109 0.68 -5.47 -17.38
C LEU A 109 2.18 -5.22 -17.64
N ILE A 110 2.58 -5.00 -18.90
CA ILE A 110 3.98 -4.73 -19.25
C ILE A 110 4.47 -3.45 -18.57
N LEU A 111 3.66 -2.38 -18.57
CA LEU A 111 4.00 -1.12 -17.92
C LEU A 111 4.18 -1.29 -16.41
N TYR A 112 3.38 -2.13 -15.76
CA TYR A 112 3.54 -2.46 -14.33
C TYR A 112 4.85 -3.20 -14.04
N LEU A 113 5.33 -4.04 -14.96
CA LEU A 113 6.55 -4.83 -14.77
C LEU A 113 7.84 -3.99 -14.91
N ILE A 114 7.74 -2.73 -15.36
CA ILE A 114 8.90 -1.84 -15.44
C ILE A 114 9.41 -1.53 -14.03
N PRO A 115 10.69 -1.81 -13.72
CA PRO A 115 11.26 -1.51 -12.42
C PRO A 115 11.16 -0.02 -12.10
N PRO A 116 10.56 0.37 -10.95
CA PRO A 116 10.39 1.79 -10.59
C PRO A 116 11.70 2.58 -10.55
N ALA A 117 12.81 1.92 -10.22
CA ALA A 117 14.14 2.52 -10.23
C ALA A 117 14.54 3.09 -11.61
N LEU A 118 14.11 2.48 -12.71
CA LEU A 118 14.40 2.96 -14.07
C LEU A 118 13.64 4.25 -14.41
N LEU A 119 12.47 4.44 -13.80
CA LEU A 119 11.60 5.58 -14.07
C LEU A 119 11.96 6.81 -13.21
N PHE A 120 12.85 6.67 -12.22
CA PHE A 120 13.15 7.75 -11.28
C PHE A 120 13.74 9.00 -11.95
N ILE A 121 14.78 8.84 -12.77
CA ILE A 121 15.42 9.95 -13.50
C ILE A 121 14.45 10.64 -14.49
N PRO A 122 13.76 9.91 -15.39
CA PRO A 122 12.86 10.56 -16.35
C PRO A 122 11.67 11.22 -15.65
N LEU A 123 11.08 10.59 -14.63
CA LEU A 123 9.96 11.18 -13.90
C LEU A 123 10.38 12.45 -13.14
N TYR A 124 11.58 12.45 -12.54
CA TYR A 124 12.14 13.66 -11.93
C TYR A 124 12.30 14.80 -12.95
N ARG A 125 12.80 14.50 -14.16
CA ARG A 125 12.93 15.52 -15.21
C ARG A 125 11.59 16.13 -15.59
N VAL A 126 10.56 15.30 -15.81
CA VAL A 126 9.20 15.78 -16.10
C VAL A 126 8.67 16.66 -14.97
N LEU A 127 8.83 16.24 -13.72
CA LEU A 127 8.40 17.05 -12.57
C LEU A 127 9.16 18.37 -12.45
N ALA A 128 10.46 18.38 -12.78
CA ALA A 128 11.30 19.57 -12.77
C ALA A 128 10.88 20.57 -13.87
N GLU A 129 10.61 20.08 -15.07
CA GLU A 129 10.10 20.89 -16.19
C GLU A 129 8.72 21.49 -15.87
N LEU A 130 7.88 20.76 -15.15
CA LEU A 130 6.59 21.25 -14.66
C LEU A 130 6.70 22.21 -13.46
N GLY A 131 7.91 22.47 -12.94
CA GLY A 131 8.11 23.25 -11.71
C GLY A 131 7.50 22.60 -10.46
N ALA A 132 7.12 21.33 -10.55
CA ALA A 132 6.46 20.56 -9.49
C ALA A 132 7.48 19.67 -8.76
N THR A 133 8.64 20.23 -8.41
CA THR A 133 9.65 19.57 -7.57
C THR A 133 9.57 20.04 -6.13
N ASN A 134 9.99 19.19 -5.20
CA ASN A 134 10.07 19.50 -3.77
C ASN A 134 8.74 19.93 -3.13
N ASN A 135 7.62 19.35 -3.56
CA ASN A 135 6.29 19.60 -2.97
C ASN A 135 5.44 18.32 -2.96
N LEU A 136 4.28 18.35 -2.29
CA LEU A 136 3.39 17.17 -2.24
C LEU A 136 2.76 16.83 -3.59
N SER A 137 2.54 17.82 -4.47
CA SER A 137 2.01 17.55 -5.81
C SER A 137 2.96 16.69 -6.65
N SER A 138 4.28 16.75 -6.41
CA SER A 138 5.23 15.81 -6.99
C SER A 138 4.81 14.35 -6.72
N LEU A 139 4.38 14.05 -5.49
CA LEU A 139 3.95 12.72 -5.07
C LEU A 139 2.58 12.36 -5.66
N PHE A 140 1.65 13.31 -5.66
CA PHE A 140 0.30 13.11 -6.22
C PHE A 140 0.33 12.80 -7.71
N LEU A 141 1.31 13.33 -8.45
CA LEU A 141 1.50 13.07 -9.88
C LEU A 141 2.34 11.83 -10.14
N SER A 142 3.38 11.58 -9.34
CA SER A 142 4.30 10.47 -9.59
C SER A 142 3.74 9.10 -9.17
N TYR A 143 3.08 9.01 -8.02
CA TYR A 143 2.64 7.72 -7.48
C TYR A 143 1.58 7.02 -8.35
N PRO A 144 0.55 7.71 -8.90
CA PRO A 144 -0.40 7.11 -9.83
C PRO A 144 0.25 6.42 -11.03
N THR A 145 1.40 6.91 -11.51
CA THR A 145 2.14 6.27 -12.61
C THR A 145 2.53 4.82 -12.30
N PHE A 146 2.71 4.47 -11.02
CA PHE A 146 3.00 3.11 -10.57
C PHE A 146 1.76 2.35 -10.11
N THR A 147 0.87 3.02 -9.37
CA THR A 147 -0.28 2.36 -8.75
C THR A 147 -1.41 2.11 -9.75
N VAL A 148 -1.63 3.00 -10.72
CA VAL A 148 -2.70 2.85 -11.72
C VAL A 148 -2.51 1.59 -12.57
N PRO A 149 -1.32 1.29 -13.15
CA PRO A 149 -1.15 0.06 -13.92
C PRO A 149 -1.46 -1.21 -13.12
N PHE A 150 -0.94 -1.32 -11.90
CA PHE A 150 -1.18 -2.45 -11.01
C PHE A 150 -2.66 -2.60 -10.66
N CYS A 151 -3.28 -1.53 -10.14
CA CYS A 151 -4.68 -1.56 -9.72
C CYS A 151 -5.63 -1.78 -10.90
N THR A 152 -5.34 -1.21 -12.08
CA THR A 152 -6.15 -1.43 -13.27
C THR A 152 -6.08 -2.89 -13.68
N TRP A 153 -4.88 -3.49 -13.73
CA TRP A 153 -4.72 -4.91 -14.06
C TRP A 153 -5.43 -5.82 -13.05
N LEU A 154 -5.30 -5.54 -11.75
CA LEU A 154 -6.03 -6.24 -10.70
C LEU A 154 -7.55 -6.17 -10.91
N LEU A 155 -8.07 -4.98 -11.20
CA LEU A 155 -9.51 -4.75 -11.41
C LEU A 155 -10.03 -5.37 -12.71
N ILE A 156 -9.22 -5.47 -13.77
CA ILE A 156 -9.57 -6.25 -14.96
C ILE A 156 -9.87 -7.70 -14.57
N GLY A 157 -8.99 -8.31 -13.77
CA GLY A 157 -9.18 -9.68 -13.28
C GLY A 157 -10.42 -9.82 -12.42
N PHE A 158 -10.66 -8.87 -11.52
CA PHE A 158 -11.86 -8.84 -10.67
C PHE A 158 -13.16 -8.71 -11.49
N PHE A 159 -13.25 -7.73 -12.38
CA PHE A 159 -14.46 -7.50 -13.19
C PHE A 159 -14.72 -8.64 -14.17
N LYS A 160 -13.68 -9.25 -14.77
CA LYS A 160 -13.84 -10.44 -15.63
C LYS A 160 -14.38 -11.66 -14.86
N ALA A 161 -14.19 -11.73 -13.53
CA ALA A 161 -14.68 -12.83 -12.71
C ALA A 161 -16.15 -12.68 -12.28
N LEU A 162 -16.73 -11.48 -12.42
CA LEU A 162 -18.13 -11.24 -12.08
C LEU A 162 -19.06 -11.75 -13.21
N PRO A 163 -20.16 -12.47 -12.88
CA PRO A 163 -21.14 -12.89 -13.88
C PRO A 163 -21.72 -11.70 -14.66
N ASP A 164 -21.91 -11.87 -15.96
CA ASP A 164 -22.51 -10.83 -16.83
C ASP A 164 -23.99 -10.57 -16.45
N GLU A 165 -24.67 -11.59 -15.93
CA GLU A 165 -26.08 -11.54 -15.49
C GLU A 165 -26.37 -10.41 -14.49
N LEU A 166 -25.39 -10.04 -13.66
CA LEU A 166 -25.55 -8.95 -12.69
C LEU A 166 -25.70 -7.59 -13.38
N GLU A 167 -24.99 -7.39 -14.49
CA GLU A 167 -25.08 -6.15 -15.29
C GLU A 167 -26.36 -6.14 -16.13
N GLU A 168 -26.75 -7.29 -16.69
CA GLU A 168 -28.00 -7.44 -17.42
C GLU A 168 -29.22 -7.20 -16.52
N ALA A 169 -29.21 -7.74 -15.30
CA ALA A 169 -30.26 -7.48 -14.30
C ALA A 169 -30.34 -6.00 -13.95
N ALA A 170 -29.20 -5.33 -13.72
CA ALA A 170 -29.17 -3.89 -13.45
C ALA A 170 -29.70 -3.03 -14.63
N LEU A 171 -29.51 -3.49 -15.87
CA LEU A 171 -30.05 -2.83 -17.06
C LEU A 171 -31.57 -3.05 -17.20
N ILE A 172 -32.09 -4.23 -16.81
CA ILE A 172 -33.52 -4.58 -16.89
C ILE A 172 -34.32 -3.92 -15.76
N ASP A 173 -33.82 -3.99 -14.52
CA ASP A 173 -34.45 -3.35 -13.35
C ASP A 173 -34.43 -1.82 -13.48
N GLY A 174 -33.56 -1.29 -14.34
CA GLY A 174 -33.36 0.13 -14.56
C GLY A 174 -32.77 0.83 -13.32
N PRO A 175 -32.36 2.09 -13.45
CA PRO A 175 -32.04 2.87 -12.26
C PRO A 175 -33.33 3.04 -11.45
N ALA A 176 -33.33 2.58 -10.20
CA ALA A 176 -34.20 3.15 -9.19
C ALA A 176 -33.70 4.59 -8.93
N GLY A 177 -34.03 5.50 -9.86
CA GLY A 177 -33.59 6.89 -9.95
C GLY A 177 -34.09 7.55 -11.22
#